data_AF-A0A970G209-F1
#
_entry.id   AF-A0A970G209-F1
#
_cell.length_a   1.000
_cell.length_b   1.000
_cell.length_c   1.000
_cell.angle_alpha   90.00
_cell.angle_beta   90.00
_cell.angle_gamma   90.00
#
_symmetry.space_group_name_H-M   'P 1'
#
loop_
_entity.id
_entity.type
_entity.pdbx_description
1 polymer ?
#
loop_
_entity_poly.entity_id
_entity_poly.type
_entity_poly.pdbx_seq_one_letter_code
_entity_poly.pdbx_strand_id
1 'polypeptide(L)'
;MRAVATVVMNRVHVAYGEYQRVCQGDLRRVIEQYCQFTCYKTMVYGEPNHQNVWAMTPEPIHYEVADWAIQGGVFTGVGSEALWYMNPFSPVCPDPFPYNGTGYWFTRINQHCFYNPTALYADT
;
A
#
# COMPACT_ATOMS: atom_id res chain seq x y z
N MET A 1 -6.70 -2.44 -8.61
CA MET A 1 -5.94 -1.18 -8.73
C MET A 1 -6.41 -0.14 -7.72
N ARG A 2 -7.68 0.33 -7.79
CA ARG A 2 -8.23 1.32 -6.83
C ARG A 2 -7.99 1.01 -5.35
N ALA A 3 -8.18 -0.24 -4.94
CA ALA A 3 -7.89 -0.70 -3.58
C ALA A 3 -6.47 -0.36 -3.08
N VAL A 4 -5.44 -0.58 -3.91
CA VAL A 4 -4.04 -0.26 -3.55
C VAL A 4 -3.79 1.25 -3.62
N ALA A 5 -4.38 1.95 -4.59
CA ALA A 5 -4.29 3.41 -4.67
C ALA A 5 -4.89 4.09 -3.43
N THR A 6 -5.98 3.56 -2.88
CA THR A 6 -6.53 3.99 -1.60
C THR A 6 -5.54 3.77 -0.45
N VAL A 7 -4.86 2.62 -0.37
CA VAL A 7 -3.82 2.41 0.67
C VAL A 7 -2.69 3.43 0.55
N VAL A 8 -2.23 3.75 -0.67
CA VAL A 8 -1.20 4.78 -0.88
C VAL A 8 -1.66 6.12 -0.29
N MET A 9 -2.89 6.57 -0.62
CA MET A 9 -3.40 7.83 -0.10
C MET A 9 -3.70 7.80 1.40
N ASN A 10 -4.13 6.65 1.95
CA ASN A 10 -4.28 6.49 3.39
C ASN A 10 -2.94 6.69 4.12
N ARG A 11 -1.82 6.20 3.55
CA ARG A 11 -0.47 6.46 4.08
C ARG A 11 -0.03 7.92 3.95
N VAL A 12 -0.51 8.62 2.93
CA VAL A 12 -0.30 10.08 2.79
C VAL A 12 -1.06 10.84 3.86
N HIS A 13 -2.24 10.37 4.26
CA HIS A 13 -3.14 11.10 5.17
C HIS A 13 -3.07 10.65 6.62
N VAL A 14 -2.41 9.53 6.94
CA VAL A 14 -2.27 9.07 8.32
C VAL A 14 -1.49 10.11 9.12
N ALA A 15 -2.06 10.55 10.25
CA ALA A 15 -1.51 11.65 11.04
C ALA A 15 -0.52 11.19 12.13
N TYR A 16 -0.19 9.90 12.18
CA TYR A 16 0.60 9.28 13.23
C TYR A 16 1.37 8.05 12.72
N GLY A 17 2.26 7.51 13.55
CA GLY A 17 3.06 6.33 13.25
C GLY A 17 4.13 6.54 12.18
N GLU A 18 4.73 5.44 11.74
CA GLU A 18 5.90 5.41 10.86
C GLU A 18 5.70 6.21 9.57
N TYR A 19 4.55 6.06 8.90
CA TYR A 19 4.31 6.68 7.60
C TYR A 19 4.20 8.20 7.74
N GLN A 20 3.59 8.71 8.80
CA GLN A 20 3.63 10.16 9.04
C GLN A 20 5.05 10.64 9.34
N ARG A 21 5.78 9.93 10.20
CA ARG A 21 7.13 10.30 10.63
C ARG A 21 8.13 10.31 9.46
N VAL A 22 8.06 9.32 8.59
CA VAL A 22 9.02 9.11 7.48
C VAL A 22 8.56 9.81 6.20
N CYS A 23 7.28 9.71 5.84
CA CYS A 23 6.77 10.24 4.57
C CYS A 23 6.24 11.67 4.69
N GLN A 24 5.85 12.14 5.88
CA GLN A 24 5.46 13.55 6.15
C GLN A 24 4.32 14.07 5.26
N GLY A 25 3.37 13.20 4.92
CA GLY A 25 2.26 13.52 4.02
C GLY A 25 2.66 13.79 2.56
N ASP A 26 3.87 13.41 2.16
CA ASP A 26 4.33 13.52 0.78
C ASP A 26 4.08 12.22 0.01
N LEU A 27 3.27 12.29 -1.05
CA LEU A 27 2.92 11.15 -1.90
C LEU A 27 4.15 10.49 -2.53
N ARG A 28 5.12 11.28 -2.97
CA ARG A 28 6.34 10.75 -3.58
C ARG A 28 7.14 9.98 -2.55
N ARG A 29 7.27 10.48 -1.32
CA ARG A 29 7.95 9.75 -0.24
C ARG A 29 7.24 8.46 0.16
N VAL A 30 5.91 8.40 0.08
CA VAL A 30 5.17 7.13 0.29
C VAL A 30 5.53 6.11 -0.78
N ILE A 31 5.54 6.50 -2.05
CA ILE A 31 5.85 5.60 -3.18
C ILE A 31 7.32 5.18 -3.19
N GLU A 32 8.24 6.10 -2.89
CA GLU A 32 9.68 5.87 -2.93
C GLU A 32 10.22 5.21 -1.64
N GLN A 33 9.38 5.01 -0.62
CA GLN A 33 9.80 4.37 0.63
C GLN A 33 10.33 2.97 0.36
N TYR A 34 11.51 2.69 0.94
CA TYR A 34 12.27 1.48 0.66
C TYR A 34 11.45 0.20 0.89
N CYS A 35 11.43 -0.68 -0.12
CA CYS A 35 10.75 -1.97 -0.11
C CYS A 35 9.23 -1.95 0.14
N GLN A 36 8.55 -0.81 -0.02
CA GLN A 36 7.08 -0.76 0.06
C GLN A 36 6.40 -1.19 -1.24
N PHE A 37 6.95 -0.78 -2.39
CA PHE A 37 6.39 -1.09 -3.71
C PHE A 37 7.44 -1.76 -4.59
N THR A 38 7.13 -2.97 -5.07
CA THR A 38 8.04 -3.76 -5.92
C THR A 38 8.32 -3.10 -7.27
N CYS A 39 7.36 -2.32 -7.80
CA CYS A 39 7.54 -1.57 -9.05
C CYS A 39 8.61 -0.46 -8.95
N TYR A 40 9.02 -0.06 -7.75
CA TYR A 40 10.13 0.87 -7.52
C TYR A 40 11.47 0.15 -7.29
N LYS A 41 11.56 -1.15 -7.62
CA LYS A 41 12.80 -1.93 -7.54
C LYS A 41 13.20 -2.43 -8.92
N THR A 42 14.49 -2.28 -9.26
CA THR A 42 15.08 -2.86 -10.47
C THR A 42 15.48 -4.32 -10.33
N MET A 43 15.65 -4.80 -9.09
CA MET A 43 16.00 -6.19 -8.76
C MET A 43 15.09 -6.74 -7.66
N VAL A 44 14.59 -7.97 -7.82
CA VAL A 44 13.74 -8.66 -6.85
C VAL A 44 14.19 -10.12 -6.75
N TYR A 45 14.47 -10.61 -5.53
CA TYR A 45 15.01 -11.95 -5.28
C TYR A 45 16.27 -12.33 -6.08
N GLY A 46 17.12 -11.34 -6.40
CA GLY A 46 18.36 -11.57 -7.17
C GLY A 46 18.17 -11.52 -8.69
N GLU A 47 16.93 -11.41 -9.17
CA GLU A 47 16.61 -11.36 -10.60
C GLU A 47 16.22 -9.93 -11.04
N PRO A 48 16.49 -9.55 -12.31
CA PRO A 48 16.00 -8.29 -12.88
C PRO A 48 14.47 -8.21 -12.84
N ASN A 49 13.95 -7.11 -12.29
CA ASN A 49 12.51 -6.83 -12.29
C ASN A 49 12.15 -6.01 -13.53
N HIS A 50 11.58 -6.65 -14.54
CA HIS A 50 11.09 -5.95 -15.74
C HIS A 50 9.75 -5.23 -15.53
N GLN A 51 9.03 -5.51 -14.44
CA GLN A 51 7.78 -4.85 -14.08
C GLN A 51 8.03 -3.68 -13.12
N ASN A 52 8.72 -2.66 -13.62
CA ASN A 52 9.11 -1.50 -12.83
C ASN A 52 8.82 -0.17 -13.56
N VAL A 53 8.90 0.94 -12.84
CA VAL A 53 8.58 2.29 -13.35
C VAL A 53 9.54 2.79 -14.43
N TRP A 54 10.72 2.19 -14.60
CA TRP A 54 11.72 2.57 -15.60
C TRP A 54 11.57 1.79 -16.91
N ALA A 55 11.02 0.58 -16.85
CA ALA A 55 10.90 -0.33 -18.00
C ALA A 55 9.48 -0.38 -18.57
N MET A 56 8.45 -0.10 -17.76
CA MET A 56 7.06 -0.14 -18.20
C MET A 56 6.53 1.25 -18.57
N THR A 57 5.73 1.30 -19.63
CA THR A 57 4.92 2.48 -19.97
C THR A 57 3.50 2.29 -19.41
N PRO A 58 3.01 3.19 -18.55
CA PRO A 58 1.66 3.06 -18.01
C PRO A 58 0.57 3.25 -19.07
N GLU A 59 -0.45 2.39 -19.05
CA GLU A 59 -1.69 2.55 -19.83
C GLU A 59 -2.63 3.62 -19.22
N PRO A 60 -3.59 4.16 -20.00
CA PRO A 60 -4.54 5.19 -19.55
C PRO A 60 -5.24 4.87 -18.23
N ILE A 61 -5.66 3.61 -18.03
CA ILE A 61 -6.34 3.17 -16.81
C ILE A 61 -5.52 3.37 -15.53
N HIS A 62 -4.18 3.35 -15.61
CA HIS A 62 -3.32 3.59 -14.46
C HIS A 62 -3.39 5.05 -14.03
N TYR A 63 -3.39 5.98 -14.98
CA TYR A 63 -3.55 7.41 -14.71
C TYR A 63 -4.95 7.71 -14.16
N GLU A 64 -6.00 7.14 -14.75
CA GLU A 64 -7.37 7.30 -14.26
C GLU A 64 -7.53 6.85 -12.80
N VAL A 65 -6.89 5.74 -12.42
CA VAL A 65 -6.92 5.26 -11.03
C VAL A 65 -6.09 6.16 -10.11
N ALA A 66 -4.93 6.64 -10.55
CA ALA A 66 -4.10 7.54 -9.77
C ALA A 66 -4.79 8.89 -9.53
N ASP A 67 -5.33 9.51 -10.57
CA ASP A 67 -6.06 10.78 -10.51
C ASP A 67 -7.28 10.66 -9.61
N TRP A 68 -8.06 9.59 -9.74
CA TRP A 68 -9.20 9.31 -8.87
C TRP A 68 -8.80 9.25 -7.39
N ALA A 69 -7.69 8.56 -7.06
CA ALA A 69 -7.23 8.46 -5.68
C ALA A 69 -6.71 9.80 -5.14
N ILE A 70 -5.93 10.52 -5.94
CA ILE A 70 -5.38 11.85 -5.57
C ILE A 70 -6.51 12.86 -5.33
N GLN A 71 -7.62 12.76 -6.06
CA GLN A 71 -8.80 13.59 -5.87
C GLN A 71 -9.66 13.19 -4.64
N GLY A 72 -9.16 12.29 -3.78
CA GLY A 72 -9.86 11.86 -2.57
C GLY A 72 -10.74 10.62 -2.75
N GLY A 73 -10.57 9.88 -3.84
CA GLY A 73 -11.26 8.62 -4.08
C GLY A 73 -10.85 7.53 -3.10
N VAL A 74 -11.84 6.98 -2.36
CA VAL A 74 -11.65 5.85 -1.45
C VAL A 74 -12.42 4.64 -1.95
N PHE A 75 -11.73 3.51 -2.10
CA PHE A 75 -12.38 2.26 -2.48
C PHE A 75 -13.03 1.66 -1.24
N THR A 76 -14.37 1.68 -1.21
CA THR A 76 -15.17 1.29 -0.03
C THR A 76 -14.88 -0.11 0.50
N GLY A 77 -14.46 -1.04 -0.38
CA GLY A 77 -14.09 -2.39 0.04
C GLY A 77 -12.84 -2.47 0.93
N VAL A 78 -11.99 -1.45 0.92
CA VAL A 78 -10.74 -1.36 1.73
C VAL A 78 -10.84 -0.29 2.82
N GLY A 79 -11.73 0.69 2.67
CA GLY A 79 -11.91 1.77 3.66
C GLY A 79 -10.78 2.79 3.66
N SER A 80 -10.92 3.80 4.52
CA SER A 80 -9.97 4.92 4.67
C SER A 80 -8.87 4.68 5.70
N GLU A 81 -8.83 3.49 6.31
CA GLU A 81 -7.88 3.18 7.39
C GLU A 81 -6.82 2.17 6.98
N ALA A 82 -7.03 1.38 5.92
CA ALA A 82 -6.08 0.35 5.56
C ALA A 82 -4.73 0.94 5.16
N LEU A 83 -3.67 0.51 5.87
CA LEU A 83 -2.30 0.96 5.64
C LEU A 83 -1.44 -0.09 4.96
N TRP A 84 -1.84 -1.36 5.00
CA TRP A 84 -1.07 -2.43 4.37
C TRP A 84 -1.94 -3.32 3.50
N TYR A 85 -1.27 -3.93 2.53
CA TYR A 85 -1.83 -5.01 1.74
C TYR A 85 -0.73 -6.04 1.45
N MET A 86 -1.12 -7.29 1.26
CA MET A 86 -0.21 -8.33 0.79
C MET A 86 -0.98 -9.45 0.09
N ASN A 87 -0.30 -10.17 -0.79
CA ASN A 87 -0.79 -11.46 -1.29
C ASN A 87 -0.19 -12.57 -0.41
N PRO A 88 -1.00 -13.31 0.37
CA PRO A 88 -0.49 -14.37 1.24
C PRO A 88 -0.16 -15.65 0.46
N PHE A 89 -0.45 -15.71 -0.85
CA PHE A 89 -0.40 -16.93 -1.68
C PHE A 89 -1.16 -18.11 -1.05
N SER A 90 -2.15 -17.80 -0.22
CA SER A 90 -2.94 -18.71 0.59
C SER A 90 -4.42 -18.31 0.52
N PRO A 91 -5.36 -19.26 0.66
CA PRO A 91 -6.77 -18.92 0.85
C PRO A 91 -7.02 -18.17 2.16
N VAL A 92 -6.19 -18.37 3.17
CA VAL A 92 -6.32 -17.72 4.49
C VAL A 92 -5.38 -16.52 4.56
N CYS A 93 -5.92 -15.35 4.94
CA CYS A 93 -5.14 -14.17 5.23
C CYS A 93 -4.49 -14.30 6.63
N PRO A 94 -3.18 -14.03 6.78
CA PRO A 94 -2.55 -14.00 8.10
C PRO A 94 -3.12 -12.86 8.94
N ASP A 95 -3.20 -13.04 10.25
CA ASP A 95 -3.58 -12.00 11.21
C ASP A 95 -2.81 -12.27 12.52
N PRO A 96 -1.96 -11.36 13.01
CA PRO A 96 -1.76 -9.96 12.58
C PRO A 96 -0.85 -9.79 11.36
N PHE A 97 -1.01 -8.66 10.68
CA PHE A 97 -0.02 -8.15 9.73
C PHE A 97 0.04 -6.61 9.77
N PRO A 98 1.23 -5.99 9.91
CA PRO A 98 2.54 -6.62 10.05
C PRO A 98 2.68 -7.53 11.29
N TYR A 99 3.58 -8.53 11.24
CA TYR A 99 3.70 -9.56 12.29
C TYR A 99 4.14 -9.04 13.68
N ASN A 100 4.44 -7.75 13.80
CA ASN A 100 4.67 -7.06 15.07
C ASN A 100 3.37 -6.64 15.77
N GLY A 101 2.19 -6.92 15.20
CA GLY A 101 0.89 -6.61 15.80
C GLY A 101 0.37 -5.20 15.53
N THR A 102 1.07 -4.40 14.72
CA THR A 102 0.67 -3.02 14.39
C THR A 102 -0.52 -2.94 13.43
N GLY A 103 -0.91 -4.05 12.81
CA GLY A 103 -2.09 -4.12 11.97
C GLY A 103 -2.87 -5.43 12.13
N TYR A 104 -4.16 -5.34 11.85
CA TYR A 104 -5.10 -6.45 11.90
C TYR A 104 -5.81 -6.63 10.56
N TRP A 105 -6.21 -7.87 10.28
CA TRP A 105 -6.89 -8.19 9.02
C TRP A 105 -8.26 -7.50 8.91
N PHE A 106 -8.49 -6.79 7.80
CA PHE A 106 -9.75 -6.10 7.53
C PHE A 106 -10.57 -6.78 6.43
N THR A 107 -9.97 -7.02 5.26
CA THR A 107 -10.69 -7.58 4.12
C THR A 107 -9.77 -8.29 3.13
N ARG A 108 -10.36 -8.91 2.10
CA ARG A 108 -9.66 -9.46 0.94
C ARG A 108 -10.33 -9.01 -0.35
N ILE A 109 -9.53 -8.41 -1.26
CA ILE A 109 -9.95 -8.08 -2.62
C ILE A 109 -9.09 -8.89 -3.60
N ASN A 110 -9.73 -9.81 -4.33
CA ASN A 110 -9.07 -10.77 -5.21
C ASN A 110 -7.98 -11.57 -4.45
N GLN A 111 -6.72 -11.36 -4.80
CA GLN A 111 -5.57 -12.06 -4.21
C GLN A 111 -4.88 -11.27 -3.09
N HIS A 112 -5.34 -10.06 -2.77
CA HIS A 112 -4.71 -9.21 -1.77
C HIS A 112 -5.57 -9.10 -0.52
N CYS A 113 -4.96 -9.36 0.63
CA CYS A 113 -5.50 -9.08 1.95
C CYS A 113 -5.11 -7.64 2.34
N PHE A 114 -6.01 -6.92 3.01
CA PHE A 114 -5.82 -5.54 3.44
C PHE A 114 -5.94 -5.44 4.95
N TYR A 115 -5.15 -4.55 5.55
CA TYR A 115 -4.94 -4.48 7.00
C TYR A 115 -5.05 -3.05 7.51
N ASN A 116 -5.80 -2.89 8.58
CA ASN A 116 -5.97 -1.63 9.29
C ASN A 116 -4.99 -1.55 10.48
N PRO A 117 -4.57 -0.35 10.89
CA PRO A 117 -3.70 -0.17 12.04
C PRO A 117 -4.41 -0.51 13.35
N THR A 118 -3.68 -1.15 14.25
CA THR A 118 -4.05 -1.21 15.66
C THR A 118 -3.53 0.05 16.37
N ALA A 119 -3.92 0.24 17.63
CA ALA A 119 -3.38 1.34 18.46
C ALA A 119 -1.84 1.31 18.56
N LEU A 120 -1.21 0.13 18.48
CA LEU A 120 0.24 -0.03 18.52
C LEU A 120 0.95 0.67 17.36
N TYR A 121 0.27 0.89 16.24
CA TYR A 121 0.88 1.62 15.12
C TYR A 121 1.23 3.07 15.48
N ALA A 122 0.52 3.68 16.44
CA ALA A 122 0.82 5.03 16.89
C ALA A 122 2.19 5.17 17.56
N ASP A 123 2.76 4.08 18.06
CA ASP A 123 4.06 4.04 18.75
C ASP A 123 5.24 3.77 17.79
N THR A 124 5.02 3.82 16.48
CA THR A 124 6.04 3.53 15.43
C THR A 124 6.75 4.76 14.86
#